data_AF-A0A7X7Q0B4-F1
#
_entry.id   AF-A0A7X7Q0B4-F1
#
_cell.length_a   1.000
_cell.length_b   1.000
_cell.length_c   1.000
_cell.angle_alpha   90.00
_cell.angle_beta   90.00
_cell.angle_gamma   90.00
#
_symmetry.space_group_name_H-M   'P 1'
#
loop_
_entity.id
_entity.type
_entity.pdbx_description
1 polymer ?
#
loop_
_entity_poly.entity_id
_entity_poly.type
_entity_poly.pdbx_seq_one_letter_code
_entity_poly.pdbx_strand_id
1 'polypeptide(L)'
;MLPLRPIIVNGDDITFVCQARLALSLVEIFLKEISKYTLNDKYPLSACAGIFYCRSHYPFHFAYELSEQACRNAKNKAKSHAKRYNCEVKSWIDFAISYQGMTNSLKEVRDRTYNLPELSEVVMFKTEDSNYKGYNLLNRPYLVTNTSENKIYELNFFKDLMYYLTKSEKKWPNSKLKELRNAFLVSSVLVEKLLRENKARGRKIYEGKYKLPESVVLSGFYDDPMYTPFFDVIEMLDLYEDMGV
;
A
#
# COMPACT_ATOMS: atom_id res chain seq x y z
N MET A 1 7.77 14.63 22.69
CA MET A 1 7.24 13.24 22.73
C MET A 1 6.67 12.90 21.38
N LEU A 2 7.00 11.73 20.82
CA LEU A 2 6.31 11.21 19.64
C LEU A 2 4.88 10.79 20.06
N PRO A 3 3.83 11.08 19.25
CA PRO A 3 2.45 10.75 19.59
C PRO A 3 2.14 9.25 19.32
N LEU A 4 2.87 8.37 19.99
CA LEU A 4 2.71 6.91 19.94
C LEU A 4 2.57 6.34 21.36
N ARG A 5 1.71 5.33 21.50
CA ARG A 5 1.45 4.60 22.75
C ARG A 5 1.71 3.11 22.52
N PRO A 6 2.82 2.55 23.04
CA PRO A 6 3.07 1.12 22.98
C PRO A 6 1.98 0.35 23.75
N ILE A 7 1.55 -0.79 23.21
CA ILE A 7 0.57 -1.69 23.81
C ILE A 7 1.24 -3.04 24.12
N ILE A 8 1.94 -3.59 23.13
CA ILE A 8 2.71 -4.83 23.26
C ILE A 8 4.14 -4.53 22.80
N VAL A 9 5.10 -4.88 23.65
CA VAL A 9 6.54 -4.85 23.35
C VAL A 9 7.12 -6.11 23.98
N ASN A 10 6.82 -7.27 23.40
CA ASN A 10 7.23 -8.54 23.98
C ASN A 10 7.69 -9.52 22.89
N GLY A 11 8.88 -10.08 23.07
CA GLY A 11 9.48 -10.97 22.09
C GLY A 11 9.67 -10.30 20.74
N ASP A 12 9.17 -10.96 19.70
CA ASP A 12 9.17 -10.51 18.31
C ASP A 12 7.94 -9.68 17.91
N ASP A 13 6.93 -9.61 18.79
CA ASP A 13 5.68 -8.88 18.52
C ASP A 13 5.68 -7.48 19.16
N ILE A 14 5.45 -6.48 18.31
CA ILE A 14 5.32 -5.07 18.70
C ILE A 14 4.00 -4.52 18.19
N THR A 15 3.22 -3.93 19.10
CA THR A 15 1.96 -3.25 18.79
C THR A 15 1.94 -1.90 19.47
N PHE A 16 1.60 -0.85 18.71
CA PHE A 16 1.42 0.49 19.24
C PHE A 16 0.25 1.20 18.55
N VAL A 17 -0.34 2.18 19.25
CA VAL A 17 -1.34 3.09 18.69
C VAL A 17 -0.68 4.44 18.49
N CYS A 18 -0.92 5.10 17.34
CA CYS A 18 -0.37 6.41 17.06
C CYS A 18 -1.36 7.28 16.27
N GLN A 19 -1.01 8.54 16.05
CA GLN A 19 -1.75 9.40 15.13
C GLN A 19 -1.71 8.82 13.71
N ALA A 20 -2.89 8.66 13.10
CA ALA A 20 -3.06 8.04 11.78
C ALA A 20 -2.03 8.53 10.74
N ARG A 21 -1.88 9.86 10.58
CA ARG A 21 -0.99 10.45 9.56
C ARG A 21 0.47 10.00 9.65
N LEU A 22 0.93 9.59 10.84
CA LEU A 22 2.31 9.18 11.08
C LEU A 22 2.52 7.66 10.97
N ALA A 23 1.46 6.87 10.95
CA ALA A 23 1.53 5.41 11.13
C ALA A 23 2.43 4.73 10.09
N LEU A 24 2.22 5.01 8.80
CA LEU A 24 2.99 4.41 7.71
C LEU A 24 4.49 4.76 7.80
N SER A 25 4.83 6.03 8.09
CA SER A 25 6.23 6.46 8.24
C SER A 25 6.90 5.89 9.49
N LEU A 26 6.19 5.84 10.63
CA LEU A 26 6.72 5.23 11.85
C LEU A 26 7.05 3.74 11.65
N VAL A 27 6.17 3.00 10.97
CA VAL A 27 6.42 1.59 10.67
C VAL A 27 7.51 1.43 9.60
N GLU A 28 7.58 2.30 8.59
CA GLU A 28 8.69 2.32 7.63
C GLU A 28 10.04 2.47 8.34
N ILE A 29 10.17 3.45 9.24
CA ILE A 29 11.39 3.67 10.04
C ILE A 29 11.73 2.39 10.80
N PHE A 30 10.75 1.86 11.52
CA PHE A 30 10.94 0.67 12.34
C PHE A 30 11.43 -0.54 11.53
N LEU A 31 10.80 -0.81 10.38
CA LEU A 31 11.18 -1.91 9.50
C LEU A 31 12.56 -1.69 8.85
N LYS A 32 12.90 -0.44 8.49
CA LYS A 32 14.24 -0.09 7.99
C LYS A 32 15.30 -0.28 9.07
N GLU A 33 15.06 0.12 10.32
CA GLU A 33 15.99 -0.10 11.43
C GLU A 33 16.19 -1.57 11.73
N ILE A 34 15.12 -2.38 11.81
CA ILE A 34 15.22 -3.84 11.98
C ILE A 34 16.11 -4.45 10.90
N SER A 35 15.95 -4.03 9.64
CA SER A 35 16.69 -4.61 8.52
C SER A 35 18.20 -4.37 8.54
N LYS A 36 18.70 -3.51 9.45
CA LYS A 36 20.14 -3.28 9.66
C LYS A 36 20.78 -4.33 10.57
N TYR A 37 19.99 -5.05 11.34
CA TYR A 37 20.48 -6.08 12.26
C TYR A 37 20.52 -7.44 11.58
N THR A 38 21.45 -8.29 12.00
CA THR A 38 21.62 -9.66 11.50
C THR A 38 21.57 -10.64 12.66
N LEU A 39 21.00 -11.82 12.43
CA LEU A 39 21.09 -12.95 13.35
C LEU A 39 22.37 -13.73 13.05
N ASN A 40 23.20 -13.92 14.08
CA ASN A 40 24.48 -14.65 14.01
C ASN A 40 25.42 -14.14 12.90
N ASP A 41 25.42 -12.83 12.63
CA ASP A 41 26.19 -12.14 11.58
C ASP A 41 25.97 -12.68 10.15
N LYS A 42 24.92 -13.47 9.93
CA LYS A 42 24.68 -14.19 8.67
C LYS A 42 23.32 -13.93 8.05
N TYR A 43 22.27 -13.81 8.86
CA TYR A 43 20.90 -13.72 8.36
C TYR A 43 20.33 -12.32 8.63
N PRO A 44 20.08 -11.50 7.61
CA PRO A 44 19.41 -10.21 7.80
C PRO A 44 18.08 -10.40 8.51
N LEU A 45 17.83 -9.61 9.56
CA LEU A 45 16.52 -9.61 10.20
C LEU A 45 15.51 -8.93 9.27
N SER A 46 14.34 -9.55 9.14
CA SER A 46 13.21 -8.97 8.43
C SER A 46 11.94 -9.12 9.26
N ALA A 47 11.03 -8.17 9.09
CA ALA A 47 9.75 -8.15 9.78
C ALA A 47 8.63 -7.74 8.83
N CYS A 48 7.44 -8.27 9.07
CA CYS A 48 6.23 -7.81 8.39
C CYS A 48 5.39 -6.98 9.35
N ALA A 49 4.66 -6.00 8.80
CA ALA A 49 3.80 -5.15 9.62
C ALA A 49 2.43 -4.96 8.98
N GLY A 50 1.43 -4.75 9.83
CA GLY A 50 0.07 -4.43 9.45
C GLY A 50 -0.41 -3.17 10.17
N ILE A 51 -1.01 -2.23 9.43
CA ILE A 51 -1.62 -1.02 10.00
C ILE A 51 -3.13 -1.06 9.78
N PHE A 52 -3.91 -0.75 10.80
CA PHE A 52 -5.34 -0.50 10.66
C PHE A 52 -5.71 0.94 11.05
N TYR A 53 -6.17 1.71 10.07
CA TYR A 53 -6.63 3.10 10.26
C TYR A 53 -8.10 3.10 10.69
N CYS A 54 -8.37 3.65 11.87
CA CYS A 54 -9.72 3.71 12.44
C CYS A 54 -10.00 5.01 13.19
N ARG A 55 -11.28 5.26 13.48
CA ARG A 55 -11.71 6.38 14.33
C ARG A 55 -11.34 6.09 15.80
N SER A 56 -11.21 7.13 16.61
CA SER A 56 -10.84 7.02 18.03
C SER A 56 -11.77 6.16 18.88
N HIS A 57 -13.03 6.00 18.49
CA HIS A 57 -14.03 5.20 19.19
C HIS A 57 -14.25 3.81 18.56
N TYR A 58 -13.43 3.42 17.58
CA TYR A 58 -13.51 2.08 16.99
C TYR A 58 -13.08 1.04 18.04
N PRO A 59 -13.82 -0.06 18.25
CA PRO A 59 -13.48 -1.00 19.30
C PRO A 59 -12.10 -1.62 19.06
N PHE A 60 -11.23 -1.51 20.06
CA PHE A 60 -9.82 -1.85 19.94
C PHE A 60 -9.57 -3.30 19.51
N HIS A 61 -10.36 -4.26 20.00
CA HIS A 61 -10.17 -5.67 19.66
C HIS A 61 -10.34 -5.95 18.15
N PHE A 62 -11.32 -5.32 17.49
CA PHE A 62 -11.46 -5.41 16.04
C PHE A 62 -10.31 -4.71 15.31
N ALA A 63 -9.86 -3.55 15.81
CA ALA A 63 -8.73 -2.84 15.20
C ALA A 63 -7.46 -3.68 15.24
N TYR A 64 -7.19 -4.32 16.39
CA TYR A 64 -6.08 -5.22 16.60
C TYR A 64 -6.16 -6.44 15.67
N GLU A 65 -7.33 -7.10 15.61
CA GLU A 65 -7.54 -8.27 14.76
C GLU A 65 -7.36 -7.93 13.26
N LEU A 66 -7.85 -6.78 12.82
CA LEU A 66 -7.70 -6.34 11.43
C LEU A 66 -6.26 -5.91 11.11
N SER A 67 -5.52 -5.32 12.06
CA SER A 67 -4.08 -5.05 11.86
C SER A 67 -3.27 -6.34 11.76
N GLU A 68 -3.62 -7.37 12.55
CA GLU A 68 -3.00 -8.69 12.47
C GLU A 68 -3.27 -9.38 11.13
N GLN A 69 -4.49 -9.26 10.61
CA GLN A 69 -4.82 -9.76 9.26
C GLN A 69 -4.04 -9.04 8.16
N ALA A 70 -3.84 -7.73 8.28
CA ALA A 70 -2.98 -6.98 7.36
C ALA A 70 -1.51 -7.45 7.46
N CYS A 71 -0.99 -7.62 8.68
CA CYS A 71 0.37 -8.12 8.92
C CYS A 71 0.57 -9.51 8.29
N ARG A 72 -0.40 -10.41 8.49
CA ARG A 72 -0.42 -11.74 7.86
C ARG A 72 -0.42 -11.67 6.34
N ASN A 73 -1.18 -10.74 5.77
CA ASN A 73 -1.20 -10.53 4.32
C ASN A 73 0.15 -10.02 3.78
N ALA A 74 0.82 -9.11 4.49
CA ALA A 74 2.20 -8.71 4.19
C ALA A 74 3.16 -9.91 4.20
N LYS A 75 3.08 -10.75 5.23
CA LYS A 75 3.90 -11.98 5.36
C LYS A 75 3.66 -12.96 4.22
N ASN A 76 2.41 -13.11 3.78
CA ASN A 76 2.07 -13.95 2.63
C ASN A 76 2.71 -13.42 1.34
N LYS A 77 2.58 -12.11 1.06
CA LYS A 77 3.21 -11.49 -0.13
C LYS A 77 4.73 -11.60 -0.08
N ALA A 78 5.34 -11.39 1.09
CA ALA A 78 6.77 -11.49 1.30
C ALA A 78 7.31 -12.89 0.94
N LYS A 79 6.65 -13.96 1.41
CA LYS A 79 7.03 -15.35 1.09
C LYS A 79 6.84 -15.69 -0.39
N SER A 80 5.73 -15.27 -0.99
CA SER A 80 5.47 -15.51 -2.41
C SER A 80 6.46 -14.76 -3.31
N HIS A 81 6.83 -13.53 -2.95
CA HIS A 81 7.88 -12.76 -3.63
C HIS A 81 9.24 -13.45 -3.53
N ALA A 82 9.67 -13.81 -2.32
CA ALA A 82 10.91 -14.53 -2.06
C ALA A 82 11.01 -15.82 -2.90
N LYS A 83 9.94 -16.62 -2.95
CA LYS A 83 9.88 -17.84 -3.77
C LYS A 83 9.90 -17.54 -5.27
N ARG A 84 9.15 -16.54 -5.74
CA ARG A 84 9.08 -16.18 -7.17
C ARG A 84 10.42 -15.73 -7.74
N TYR A 85 11.22 -15.02 -6.94
CA TYR A 85 12.50 -14.44 -7.34
C TYR A 85 13.72 -15.18 -6.77
N ASN A 86 13.51 -16.29 -6.06
CA ASN A 86 14.55 -17.07 -5.38
C ASN A 86 15.49 -16.20 -4.53
N CYS A 87 14.90 -15.37 -3.65
CA CYS A 87 15.62 -14.45 -2.78
C CYS A 87 15.14 -14.56 -1.32
N GLU A 88 15.84 -13.90 -0.40
CA GLU A 88 15.46 -13.89 1.03
C GLU A 88 14.15 -13.14 1.28
N VAL A 89 13.45 -13.53 2.35
CA VAL A 89 12.23 -12.83 2.79
C VAL A 89 12.63 -11.47 3.36
N LYS A 90 12.21 -10.41 2.69
CA LYS A 90 12.42 -9.01 3.10
C LYS A 90 11.28 -8.48 3.97
N SER A 91 11.40 -7.24 4.45
CA SER A 91 10.38 -6.57 5.25
C SER A 91 9.25 -6.01 4.38
N TRP A 92 7.99 -6.31 4.73
CA TRP A 92 6.81 -5.84 3.99
C TRP A 92 5.79 -5.20 4.93
N ILE A 93 5.05 -4.23 4.43
CA ILE A 93 3.99 -3.57 5.17
C ILE A 93 2.67 -3.59 4.40
N ASP A 94 1.60 -3.97 5.07
CA ASP A 94 0.24 -3.83 4.57
C ASP A 94 -0.55 -2.86 5.46
N PHE A 95 -1.64 -2.32 4.92
CA PHE A 95 -2.55 -1.49 5.68
C PHE A 95 -4.00 -1.62 5.22
N ALA A 96 -4.91 -1.23 6.10
CA ALA A 96 -6.33 -1.18 5.82
C ALA A 96 -6.99 0.02 6.51
N ILE A 97 -8.04 0.54 5.90
CA ILE A 97 -8.73 1.74 6.35
C ILE A 97 -10.20 1.39 6.65
N SER A 98 -10.69 1.85 7.80
CA SER A 98 -12.10 1.73 8.16
C SER A 98 -12.94 2.78 7.43
N TYR A 99 -13.77 2.32 6.48
CA TYR A 99 -14.72 3.19 5.76
C TYR A 99 -16.05 3.31 6.51
N GLN A 100 -16.77 2.20 6.71
CA GLN A 100 -18.05 2.13 7.41
C GLN A 100 -18.30 0.71 7.92
N GLY A 101 -19.01 0.60 9.05
CA GLY A 101 -19.41 -0.68 9.63
C GLY A 101 -18.30 -1.38 10.41
N MET A 102 -18.71 -2.33 11.24
CA MET A 102 -17.82 -3.23 11.95
C MET A 102 -17.65 -4.51 11.13
N THR A 103 -16.43 -5.04 11.11
CA THR A 103 -16.08 -6.27 10.43
C THR A 103 -14.90 -6.89 11.14
N ASN A 104 -14.81 -8.21 11.10
CA ASN A 104 -13.67 -8.98 11.56
C ASN A 104 -12.95 -9.66 10.39
N SER A 105 -13.31 -9.36 9.14
CA SER A 105 -12.74 -10.02 7.96
C SER A 105 -12.21 -8.99 6.98
N LEU A 106 -10.90 -8.77 7.04
CA LEU A 106 -10.22 -7.87 6.11
C LEU A 106 -10.37 -8.35 4.66
N LYS A 107 -10.37 -9.68 4.45
CA LYS A 107 -10.56 -10.28 3.13
C LYS A 107 -11.92 -9.90 2.55
N GLU A 108 -13.02 -10.08 3.29
CA GLU A 108 -14.37 -9.75 2.81
C GLU A 108 -14.54 -8.26 2.48
N VAL A 109 -13.99 -7.39 3.34
CA VAL A 109 -14.00 -5.94 3.07
C VAL A 109 -13.29 -5.63 1.77
N ARG A 110 -12.11 -6.22 1.56
CA ARG A 110 -11.31 -5.97 0.36
C ARG A 110 -11.95 -6.56 -0.89
N ASP A 111 -12.49 -7.77 -0.81
CA ASP A 111 -13.20 -8.42 -1.92
C ASP A 111 -14.37 -7.56 -2.40
N ARG A 112 -15.13 -6.97 -1.47
CA ARG A 112 -16.30 -6.12 -1.78
C ARG A 112 -15.92 -4.72 -2.26
N THR A 113 -14.80 -4.16 -1.77
CA THR A 113 -14.49 -2.73 -1.95
C THR A 113 -13.46 -2.48 -3.06
N TYR A 114 -12.51 -3.40 -3.24
CA TYR A 114 -11.32 -3.17 -4.05
C TYR A 114 -11.22 -4.06 -5.29
N ASN A 115 -12.25 -4.85 -5.57
CA ASN A 115 -12.43 -5.49 -6.86
C ASN A 115 -13.53 -4.77 -7.63
N LEU A 116 -13.26 -4.53 -8.90
CA LEU A 116 -14.21 -3.95 -9.83
C LEU A 116 -14.94 -5.10 -10.54
N PRO A 117 -16.28 -5.18 -10.50
CA PRO A 117 -17.04 -6.32 -11.02
C PRO A 117 -16.75 -6.65 -12.49
N GLU A 118 -16.35 -5.65 -13.27
CA GLU A 118 -16.05 -5.79 -14.70
C GLU A 118 -14.61 -6.24 -15.01
N LEU A 119 -13.74 -6.40 -14.00
CA LEU A 119 -12.35 -6.82 -14.19
C LEU A 119 -12.11 -8.24 -13.67
N SER A 120 -11.08 -8.89 -14.20
CA SER A 120 -10.68 -10.24 -13.79
C SER A 120 -9.95 -10.25 -12.44
N GLU A 121 -9.88 -11.44 -11.84
CA GLU A 121 -9.11 -11.68 -10.62
C GLU A 121 -7.61 -11.40 -10.84
N VAL A 122 -6.98 -10.76 -9.86
CA VAL A 122 -5.56 -10.40 -9.93
C VAL A 122 -4.71 -11.45 -9.21
N VAL A 123 -3.75 -12.03 -9.93
CA VAL A 123 -2.70 -12.90 -9.35
C VAL A 123 -1.35 -12.26 -9.58
N MET A 124 -0.70 -11.77 -8.52
CA MET A 124 0.55 -11.01 -8.63
C MET A 124 1.79 -11.89 -8.65
N PHE A 125 1.82 -12.92 -7.80
CA PHE A 125 2.94 -13.86 -7.72
C PHE A 125 2.42 -15.28 -7.89
N LYS A 126 2.74 -15.89 -9.02
CA LYS A 126 2.45 -17.29 -9.33
C LYS A 126 3.70 -18.11 -9.02
N THR A 127 3.58 -19.11 -8.15
CA THR A 127 4.61 -20.12 -7.88
C THR A 127 4.02 -21.50 -8.09
N GLU A 128 4.85 -22.54 -8.22
CA GLU A 128 4.37 -23.92 -8.46
C GLU A 128 3.36 -24.39 -7.39
N ASP A 129 3.55 -24.00 -6.13
CA ASP A 129 2.73 -24.49 -5.01
C ASP A 129 1.79 -23.43 -4.40
N SER A 130 1.84 -22.17 -4.85
CA SER A 130 1.00 -21.10 -4.27
C SER A 130 0.90 -19.87 -5.15
N ASN A 131 -0.24 -19.18 -5.07
CA ASN A 131 -0.47 -17.90 -5.74
C ASN A 131 -0.81 -16.82 -4.72
N TYR A 132 -0.12 -15.68 -4.78
CA TYR A 132 -0.55 -14.49 -4.05
C TYR A 132 -1.61 -13.75 -4.86
N LYS A 133 -2.83 -13.73 -4.33
CA LYS A 133 -3.97 -13.01 -4.90
C LYS A 133 -3.88 -11.52 -4.52
N GLY A 134 -4.05 -10.66 -5.51
CA GLY A 134 -4.18 -9.21 -5.34
C GLY A 134 -5.63 -8.76 -5.46
N TYR A 135 -5.81 -7.45 -5.56
CA TYR A 135 -7.10 -6.79 -5.81
C TYR A 135 -6.93 -5.80 -6.96
N ASN A 136 -7.99 -5.49 -7.70
CA ASN A 136 -7.87 -4.56 -8.82
C ASN A 136 -7.44 -3.16 -8.37
N LEU A 137 -7.84 -2.75 -7.16
CA LEU A 137 -7.60 -1.41 -6.63
C LEU A 137 -6.47 -1.33 -5.59
N LEU A 138 -5.79 -2.43 -5.25
CA LEU A 138 -4.73 -2.43 -4.22
C LEU A 138 -3.38 -2.84 -4.81
N ASN A 139 -2.35 -2.05 -4.53
CA ASN A 139 -0.95 -2.37 -4.82
C ASN A 139 -0.22 -2.92 -3.56
N ARG A 140 -0.61 -2.45 -2.38
CA ARG A 140 -0.20 -2.97 -1.07
C ARG A 140 -0.45 -4.48 -0.94
N PRO A 141 0.30 -5.22 -0.10
CA PRO A 141 1.44 -4.82 0.73
C PRO A 141 2.64 -4.26 -0.07
N TYR A 142 3.42 -3.38 0.55
CA TYR A 142 4.61 -2.77 -0.01
C TYR A 142 5.90 -3.33 0.59
N LEU A 143 6.92 -3.52 -0.24
CA LEU A 143 8.29 -3.85 0.19
C LEU A 143 8.93 -2.61 0.82
N VAL A 144 9.46 -2.75 2.03
CA VAL A 144 10.26 -1.72 2.70
C VAL A 144 11.74 -2.07 2.55
N THR A 145 12.49 -1.19 1.90
CA THR A 145 13.91 -1.41 1.59
C THR A 145 14.70 -0.11 1.74
N ASN A 146 15.96 -0.23 2.17
CA ASN A 146 16.92 0.86 2.19
C ASN A 146 17.48 1.15 0.79
N THR A 147 17.49 0.14 -0.09
CA THR A 147 18.00 0.25 -1.45
C THR A 147 16.86 0.00 -2.43
N SER A 148 16.42 1.04 -3.13
CA SER A 148 15.36 0.96 -4.14
C SER A 148 15.87 0.29 -5.42
N GLU A 149 15.12 -0.67 -5.94
CA GLU A 149 15.32 -1.22 -7.29
C GLU A 149 14.31 -0.63 -8.29
N ASN A 150 13.67 0.48 -7.92
CA ASN A 150 12.63 1.17 -8.66
C ASN A 150 11.46 0.24 -9.04
N LYS A 151 11.07 -0.64 -8.12
CA LYS A 151 9.89 -1.51 -8.30
C LYS A 151 8.63 -0.84 -7.75
N ILE A 152 7.53 -0.91 -8.50
CA ILE A 152 6.24 -0.33 -8.12
C ILE A 152 5.62 -0.91 -6.83
N TYR A 153 6.08 -2.10 -6.40
CA TYR A 153 5.65 -2.72 -5.16
C TYR A 153 6.49 -2.29 -3.96
N GLU A 154 7.50 -1.42 -4.14
CA GLU A 154 8.24 -0.81 -3.03
C GLU A 154 7.48 0.36 -2.43
N LEU A 155 7.61 0.57 -1.13
CA LEU A 155 7.03 1.72 -0.45
C LEU A 155 7.61 3.06 -0.99
N ASN A 156 8.84 3.04 -1.51
CA ASN A 156 9.44 4.19 -2.17
C ASN A 156 8.63 4.68 -3.39
N PHE A 157 7.97 3.77 -4.13
CA PHE A 157 7.06 4.16 -5.21
C PHE A 157 5.82 4.89 -4.68
N PHE A 158 5.22 4.39 -3.59
CA PHE A 158 4.10 5.06 -2.91
C PHE A 158 4.49 6.49 -2.51
N LYS A 159 5.68 6.68 -1.92
CA LYS A 159 6.18 8.00 -1.49
C LYS A 159 6.43 8.94 -2.67
N ASP A 160 7.04 8.43 -3.74
CA ASP A 160 7.30 9.21 -4.95
C ASP A 160 5.99 9.65 -5.63
N LEU A 161 5.00 8.75 -5.72
CA LEU A 161 3.67 9.07 -6.25
C LEU A 161 2.92 10.06 -5.36
N MET A 162 2.97 9.89 -4.03
CA MET A 162 2.37 10.83 -3.07
C MET A 162 2.98 12.23 -3.22
N TYR A 163 4.31 12.32 -3.30
CA TYR A 163 5.03 13.58 -3.54
C TYR A 163 4.63 14.19 -4.89
N TYR A 164 4.61 13.40 -5.96
CA TYR A 164 4.23 13.86 -7.30
C TYR A 164 2.84 14.49 -7.29
N LEU A 165 1.85 13.80 -6.71
CA LEU A 165 0.46 14.25 -6.72
C LEU A 165 0.20 15.48 -5.85
N THR A 166 0.97 15.66 -4.76
CA THR A 166 0.64 16.66 -3.72
C THR A 166 1.63 17.81 -3.57
N LYS A 167 2.90 17.61 -3.94
CA LYS A 167 4.00 18.55 -3.68
C LYS A 167 4.77 18.99 -4.93
N SER A 168 4.74 18.22 -6.02
CA SER A 168 5.45 18.60 -7.25
C SER A 168 4.87 19.86 -7.91
N GLU A 169 5.62 20.44 -8.85
CA GLU A 169 5.11 21.54 -9.70
C GLU A 169 3.88 21.13 -10.52
N LYS A 170 3.75 19.84 -10.83
CA LYS A 170 2.62 19.25 -11.56
C LYS A 170 1.56 18.67 -10.62
N LYS A 171 1.53 19.09 -9.36
CA LYS A 171 0.55 18.61 -8.36
C LYS A 171 -0.88 18.73 -8.88
N TRP A 172 -1.70 17.78 -8.45
CA TRP A 172 -3.11 17.77 -8.80
C TRP A 172 -3.92 18.59 -7.80
N PRO A 173 -4.97 19.30 -8.25
CA PRO A 173 -5.94 19.88 -7.32
C PRO A 173 -6.58 18.78 -6.46
N ASN A 174 -6.70 19.01 -5.15
CA ASN A 174 -7.32 18.03 -4.24
C ASN A 174 -8.73 17.61 -4.66
N SER A 175 -9.51 18.52 -5.26
CA SER A 175 -10.84 18.19 -5.81
C SER A 175 -10.76 17.14 -6.93
N LYS A 176 -9.76 17.23 -7.80
CA LYS A 176 -9.54 16.27 -8.90
C LYS A 176 -9.01 14.93 -8.40
N LEU A 177 -8.18 14.93 -7.36
CA LEU A 177 -7.76 13.69 -6.71
C LEU A 177 -8.93 12.97 -6.04
N LYS A 178 -9.83 13.70 -5.37
CA LYS A 178 -11.05 13.15 -4.77
C LYS A 178 -12.03 12.63 -5.83
N GLU A 179 -12.19 13.34 -6.93
CA GLU A 179 -12.97 12.89 -8.10
C GLU A 179 -12.41 11.58 -8.65
N LEU A 180 -11.09 11.51 -8.87
CA LEU A 180 -10.40 10.32 -9.36
C LEU A 180 -10.51 9.14 -8.37
N ARG A 181 -10.37 9.38 -7.07
CA ARG A 181 -10.59 8.37 -6.02
C ARG A 181 -11.97 7.72 -6.14
N ASN A 182 -13.01 8.55 -6.29
CA ASN A 182 -14.37 8.06 -6.41
C ASN A 182 -14.57 7.29 -7.72
N ALA A 183 -13.93 7.73 -8.82
CA ALA A 183 -13.98 7.03 -10.09
C ALA A 183 -13.37 5.62 -10.04
N PHE A 184 -12.24 5.46 -9.33
CA PHE A 184 -11.62 4.14 -9.12
C PHE A 184 -12.57 3.14 -8.45
N LEU A 185 -13.42 3.60 -7.53
CA LEU A 185 -14.42 2.75 -6.86
C LEU A 185 -15.65 2.44 -7.74
N VAL A 186 -15.75 3.03 -8.93
CA VAL A 186 -16.90 2.90 -9.83
C VAL A 186 -16.57 2.03 -11.03
N SER A 187 -15.58 2.41 -11.86
CA SER A 187 -15.19 1.61 -13.03
C SER A 187 -13.86 2.04 -13.65
N SER A 188 -13.22 1.10 -14.34
CA SER A 188 -11.98 1.36 -15.10
C SER A 188 -12.18 2.39 -16.23
N VAL A 189 -13.33 2.35 -16.90
CA VAL A 189 -13.69 3.28 -18.00
C VAL A 189 -13.79 4.72 -17.52
N LEU A 190 -14.38 4.96 -16.34
CA LEU A 190 -14.49 6.31 -15.79
C LEU A 190 -13.12 6.86 -15.38
N VAL A 191 -12.25 6.01 -14.82
CA VAL A 191 -10.86 6.37 -14.51
C VAL A 191 -10.14 6.82 -15.78
N GLU A 192 -10.13 6.00 -16.83
CA GLU A 192 -9.47 6.31 -18.09
C GLU A 192 -9.98 7.62 -18.70
N LYS A 193 -11.30 7.84 -18.71
CA LYS A 193 -11.91 9.08 -19.17
C LYS A 193 -11.35 10.30 -18.43
N LEU A 194 -11.35 10.27 -17.09
CA LEU A 194 -10.86 11.37 -16.27
C LEU A 194 -9.35 11.61 -16.45
N LEU A 195 -8.56 10.55 -16.63
CA LEU A 195 -7.12 10.67 -16.86
C LEU A 195 -6.82 11.31 -18.22
N ARG A 196 -7.53 10.92 -19.27
CA ARG A 196 -7.40 11.53 -20.61
C ARG A 196 -7.80 13.01 -20.60
N GLU A 197 -8.92 13.35 -19.95
CA GLU A 197 -9.36 14.75 -19.80
C GLU A 197 -8.33 15.61 -19.05
N ASN A 198 -7.71 15.07 -18.01
CA ASN A 198 -6.67 15.78 -17.26
C ASN A 198 -5.34 15.88 -18.04
N LYS A 199 -4.97 14.84 -18.81
CA LYS A 199 -3.78 14.88 -19.69
C LYS A 199 -3.91 15.98 -20.74
N ALA A 200 -5.09 16.15 -21.34
CA ALA A 200 -5.36 17.24 -22.29
C ALA A 200 -5.20 18.64 -21.66
N ARG A 201 -5.30 18.74 -20.32
CA ARG A 201 -5.06 19.97 -19.54
C ARG A 201 -3.64 20.03 -18.95
N GLY A 202 -2.72 19.21 -19.45
CA GLY A 202 -1.32 19.18 -19.02
C GLY A 202 -1.06 18.44 -17.69
N ARG A 203 -2.04 17.72 -17.14
CA ARG A 203 -1.91 16.97 -15.87
C ARG A 203 -1.85 15.48 -16.14
N LYS A 204 -0.70 14.85 -15.95
CA LYS A 204 -0.57 13.39 -15.98
C LYS A 204 -0.71 12.84 -14.56
N ILE A 205 -1.23 11.62 -14.41
CA ILE A 205 -1.36 11.00 -13.08
C ILE A 205 0.01 10.70 -12.47
N TYR A 206 1.03 10.49 -13.30
CA TYR A 206 2.39 10.22 -12.85
C TYR A 206 3.44 10.52 -13.90
N GLU A 207 4.49 11.25 -13.49
CA GLU A 207 5.75 11.45 -14.22
C GLU A 207 6.92 11.51 -13.21
N GLY A 208 6.89 10.63 -12.22
CA GLY A 208 7.89 10.57 -11.15
C GLY A 208 9.14 9.77 -11.52
N LYS A 209 9.86 9.30 -10.50
CA LYS A 209 11.15 8.60 -10.68
C LYS A 209 11.00 7.21 -11.30
N TYR A 210 9.84 6.58 -11.14
CA TYR A 210 9.59 5.22 -11.60
C TYR A 210 9.06 5.26 -13.04
N LYS A 211 9.52 4.32 -13.87
CA LYS A 211 9.02 4.21 -15.25
C LYS A 211 7.76 3.35 -15.26
N LEU A 212 6.63 3.99 -15.52
CA LEU A 212 5.38 3.30 -15.83
C LEU A 212 5.15 3.29 -17.35
N PRO A 213 4.57 2.22 -17.92
CA PRO A 213 4.14 2.24 -19.31
C PRO A 213 3.15 3.39 -19.57
N GLU A 214 3.21 4.01 -20.75
CA GLU A 214 2.30 5.11 -21.08
C GLU A 214 0.83 4.66 -21.06
N SER A 215 0.54 3.40 -21.43
CA SER A 215 -0.80 2.82 -21.33
C SER A 215 -1.33 2.90 -19.91
N VAL A 216 -0.54 2.54 -18.89
CA VAL A 216 -0.92 2.59 -17.47
C VAL A 216 -1.16 4.02 -17.00
N VAL A 217 -0.35 4.98 -17.47
CA VAL A 217 -0.52 6.41 -17.14
C VAL A 217 -1.80 6.99 -17.77
N LEU A 218 -2.26 6.42 -18.89
CA LEU A 218 -3.46 6.83 -19.60
C LEU A 218 -4.73 6.16 -19.10
N SER A 219 -4.69 4.85 -18.85
CA SER A 219 -5.85 4.04 -18.42
C SER A 219 -6.02 4.04 -16.90
N GLY A 220 -4.93 4.17 -16.16
CA GLY A 220 -4.89 4.00 -14.70
C GLY A 220 -4.63 2.55 -14.25
N PHE A 221 -4.51 1.60 -15.17
CA PHE A 221 -4.40 0.17 -14.88
C PHE A 221 -3.30 -0.50 -15.72
N TYR A 222 -2.66 -1.52 -15.15
CA TYR A 222 -1.98 -2.56 -15.94
C TYR A 222 -3.01 -3.44 -16.62
N ASP A 223 -2.65 -4.05 -17.75
CA ASP A 223 -3.58 -4.89 -18.53
C ASP A 223 -3.49 -6.38 -18.16
N ASP A 224 -2.33 -6.85 -17.65
CA ASP A 224 -2.13 -8.24 -17.22
C ASP A 224 -1.11 -8.36 -16.06
N PRO A 225 -1.56 -8.68 -14.82
CA PRO A 225 -2.96 -8.71 -14.40
C PRO A 225 -3.56 -7.30 -14.34
N MET A 226 -4.89 -7.20 -14.33
CA MET A 226 -5.58 -5.91 -14.38
C MET A 226 -5.72 -5.25 -13.00
N TYR A 227 -4.76 -4.41 -12.63
CA TYR A 227 -4.75 -3.67 -11.36
C TYR A 227 -4.16 -2.26 -11.50
N THR A 228 -4.47 -1.40 -10.53
CA THR A 228 -3.93 -0.03 -10.49
C THR A 228 -2.81 0.11 -9.44
N PRO A 229 -1.70 0.78 -9.79
CA PRO A 229 -0.69 1.14 -8.80
C PRO A 229 -1.03 2.44 -8.03
N PHE A 230 -2.12 3.14 -8.39
CA PHE A 230 -2.34 4.52 -7.96
C PHE A 230 -3.29 4.69 -6.77
N PHE A 231 -4.26 3.79 -6.64
CA PHE A 231 -5.39 4.02 -5.74
C PHE A 231 -5.00 4.07 -4.27
N ASP A 232 -4.09 3.22 -3.81
CA ASP A 232 -3.55 3.25 -2.43
C ASP A 232 -3.07 4.65 -2.02
N VAL A 233 -2.34 5.34 -2.90
CA VAL A 233 -1.81 6.69 -2.63
C VAL A 233 -2.93 7.73 -2.59
N ILE A 234 -3.87 7.64 -3.53
CA ILE A 234 -5.03 8.55 -3.60
C ILE A 234 -5.95 8.35 -2.39
N GLU A 235 -6.08 7.11 -1.91
CA GLU A 235 -6.84 6.74 -0.72
C GLU A 235 -6.20 7.31 0.55
N MET A 236 -4.87 7.38 0.59
CA MET A 236 -4.07 7.83 1.72
C MET A 236 -3.79 9.35 1.79
N LEU A 237 -4.33 10.16 0.89
CA LEU A 237 -4.02 11.60 0.77
C LEU A 237 -4.16 12.38 2.09
N ASP A 238 -5.19 12.07 2.90
CA ASP A 238 -5.47 12.74 4.18
C ASP A 238 -4.89 11.96 5.39
N LEU A 239 -4.29 10.80 5.16
CA LEU A 239 -3.86 9.82 6.18
C LEU A 239 -2.36 9.55 6.17
N TYR A 240 -1.57 10.30 5.40
CA TYR A 240 -0.12 10.13 5.32
C TYR A 240 0.61 11.46 5.50
N GLU A 241 1.70 11.41 6.24
CA GLU A 241 2.68 12.47 6.41
C GLU A 241 4.08 11.85 6.37
N ASP A 242 4.91 12.30 5.45
CA ASP A 242 6.29 11.82 5.32
C ASP A 242 7.16 12.45 6.42
N MET A 243 7.84 11.61 7.20
CA MET A 243 8.77 12.03 8.25
C MET A 243 10.21 12.20 7.75
N GLY A 244 10.47 12.13 6.44
CA GLY A 244 11.78 12.43 5.84
C GLY A 244 12.78 11.27 5.90
N VAL A 245 12.29 10.05 5.65
CA VAL A 245 13.02 8.76 5.82
C VAL A 245 13.32 8.10 4.47
#